data_AF-A0A831XSI3-F1
#
_entry.id   AF-A0A831XSI3-F1
#
_cell.length_a   1.000
_cell.length_b   1.000
_cell.length_c   1.000
_cell.angle_alpha   90.00
_cell.angle_beta   90.00
_cell.angle_gamma   90.00
#
_symmetry.space_group_name_H-M   'P 1'
#
loop_
_entity.id
_entity.type
_entity.pdbx_description
1 polymer ?
#
loop_
_entity_poly.entity_id
_entity_poly.type
_entity_poly.pdbx_seq_one_letter_code
_entity_poly.pdbx_strand_id
1 'polypeptide(L)' 'MKGVTWKRADALQAGDLIVTSVPGHAAFVDRVCEVRFARDGKVHVDLNHWTARAIYPEAEQVRVIARRSQLMEAK' A
#
# COMPACT_ATOMS: atom_id res chain seq x y z
N MET A 1 -0.41 19.38 7.98
CA MET A 1 -1.02 18.09 7.57
C MET A 1 -0.02 16.97 7.85
N LYS A 2 -0.23 16.16 8.89
CA LYS A 2 0.67 15.07 9.27
C LYS A 2 -0.04 13.74 9.01
N GLY A 3 0.37 12.98 7.99
CA GLY A 3 0.00 11.57 7.89
C GLY A 3 -0.32 11.01 6.51
N VAL A 4 -0.01 11.72 5.42
CA VAL A 4 0.19 11.08 4.10
C VAL A 4 1.69 11.10 3.82
N THR A 5 2.25 9.94 3.51
CA THR A 5 3.65 9.75 3.14
C THR A 5 3.75 8.83 1.92
N TRP A 6 4.90 8.85 1.27
CA TRP A 6 5.24 7.89 0.21
C TRP A 6 6.40 7.04 0.70
N LYS A 7 6.28 5.72 0.55
CA LYS A 7 7.35 4.78 0.83
C LYS A 7 7.65 4.01 -0.44
N ARG A 8 8.92 3.64 -0.63
CA ARG A 8 9.25 2.61 -1.62
C ARG A 8 8.60 1.28 -1.22
N ALA A 9 8.23 0.48 -2.20
CA ALA A 9 7.62 -0.83 -1.97
C ALA A 9 8.51 -1.74 -1.09
N ASP A 10 9.83 -1.71 -1.31
CA ASP A 10 10.81 -2.45 -0.52
C ASP A 10 10.96 -1.98 0.95
N ALA A 11 10.41 -0.82 1.28
CA ALA A 11 10.40 -0.24 2.62
C ALA A 11 9.06 -0.38 3.34
N LEU A 12 8.06 -1.02 2.73
CA LEU A 12 6.78 -1.30 3.38
C LEU A 12 6.95 -2.33 4.51
N GLN A 13 6.09 -2.23 5.52
CA GLN A 13 6.10 -3.10 6.68
C GLN A 13 4.69 -3.55 7.05
N ALA A 14 4.60 -4.71 7.71
CA ALA A 14 3.35 -5.15 8.31
C ALA A 14 2.78 -4.06 9.24
N GLY A 15 1.48 -3.78 9.09
CA GLY A 15 0.79 -2.71 9.79
C GLY A 15 0.69 -1.38 9.03
N ASP A 16 1.48 -1.16 7.98
CA ASP A 16 1.32 0.01 7.12
C ASP A 16 -0.09 0.05 6.52
N LEU A 17 -0.71 1.24 6.49
CA LEU A 17 -1.97 1.46 5.78
C LEU A 17 -1.65 2.07 4.42
N ILE A 18 -1.84 1.29 3.36
CA ILE A 18 -1.58 1.73 2.00
C ILE A 18 -2.87 2.13 1.31
N VAL A 19 -2.76 3.07 0.37
CA VAL A 19 -3.86 3.42 -0.52
C VAL A 19 -3.75 2.58 -1.78
N THR A 20 -4.76 1.75 -2.01
CA THR A 20 -4.87 0.88 -3.18
C THR A 20 -5.96 1.39 -4.10
N SER A 21 -5.79 1.22 -5.41
CA SER A 21 -6.86 1.44 -6.39
C SER A 21 -6.87 0.30 -7.40
N VAL A 22 -8.08 -0.09 -7.81
CA VAL A 22 -8.30 -1.04 -8.91
C VAL A 22 -9.02 -0.26 -10.01
N PRO A 23 -8.61 -0.39 -11.30
CA PRO A 23 -9.31 0.29 -12.39
C PRO A 23 -10.83 0.06 -12.34
N GLY A 24 -11.60 1.14 -12.42
CA GLY A 24 -13.07 1.09 -12.29
C GLY A 24 -13.62 1.12 -10.86
N HIS A 25 -12.76 1.16 -9.83
CA HIS A 25 -13.15 1.25 -8.43
C HIS A 25 -12.62 2.52 -7.77
N ALA A 26 -13.36 3.02 -6.77
CA ALA A 26 -12.85 4.07 -5.89
C ALA A 26 -11.61 3.57 -5.13
N ALA A 27 -10.65 4.46 -4.86
CA ALA A 27 -9.50 4.12 -4.03
C ALA A 27 -9.96 3.69 -2.61
N PHE A 28 -9.24 2.75 -2.02
CA PHE A 28 -9.53 2.21 -0.69
C PHE A 28 -8.23 2.03 0.12
N VAL A 29 -8.38 1.72 1.40
CA VAL A 29 -7.26 1.54 2.33
C VAL A 29 -7.13 0.08 2.73
N ASP A 30 -5.95 -0.47 2.51
CA ASP A 30 -5.56 -1.79 2.96
C ASP A 30 -4.50 -1.71 4.04
N ARG A 31 -4.54 -2.66 4.97
CA ARG A 31 -3.45 -2.89 5.91
C ARG A 31 -2.53 -3.97 5.36
N VAL A 32 -1.23 -3.69 5.35
CA VAL A 32 -0.20 -4.68 5.04
C VAL A 32 -0.15 -5.73 6.15
N CYS A 33 -0.33 -6.99 5.76
CA CYS A 33 -0.21 -8.15 6.64
C CYS A 33 1.21 -8.72 6.62
N GLU A 34 1.78 -8.88 5.42
CA GLU A 34 3.10 -9.47 5.21
C GLU A 34 3.77 -8.84 3.98
N VAL A 35 5.10 -8.77 3.99
CA VAL A 35 5.92 -8.29 2.87
C VAL A 35 6.95 -9.35 2.53
N ARG A 36 7.00 -9.77 1.26
CA ARG A 36 7.94 -10.79 0.76
C ARG A 36 8.68 -10.29 -0.47
N PHE A 37 9.99 -10.50 -0.48
CA PHE A 37 10.88 -10.10 -1.58
C PHE A 37 11.04 -11.27 -2.55
N ALA A 38 10.62 -11.05 -3.79
CA ALA A 38 10.79 -12.02 -4.86
C ALA A 38 12.14 -11.79 -5.56
N ARG A 39 12.77 -12.87 -6.06
CA ARG A 39 14.10 -12.80 -6.70
C ARG A 39 14.10 -12.03 -8.04
N ASP A 40 12.94 -11.63 -8.54
CA ASP A 40 12.75 -10.92 -9.81
C ASP A 40 12.65 -9.39 -9.66
N GLY A 41 13.06 -8.84 -8.51
CA GLY A 41 13.01 -7.39 -8.26
C GLY A 41 11.61 -6.88 -7.92
N LYS A 42 10.74 -7.77 -7.45
CA LYS A 42 9.37 -7.45 -7.04
C LYS A 42 9.16 -7.67 -5.55
N VAL A 43 8.24 -6.89 -5.01
CA VAL A 43 7.77 -6.97 -3.63
C VAL A 43 6.32 -7.43 -3.64
N HIS A 44 6.06 -8.55 -2.97
CA HIS A 44 4.74 -9.09 -2.77
C HIS A 44 4.23 -8.61 -1.41
N VAL A 45 3.12 -7.87 -1.43
CA VAL A 45 2.51 -7.27 -0.25
C VAL A 45 1.16 -7.93 -0.02
N ASP A 46 1.05 -8.75 1.02
CA ASP A 46 -0.23 -9.38 1.39
C ASP A 46 -1.07 -8.38 2.19
N LEU A 47 -2.36 -8.31 1.88
CA LEU A 47 -3.28 -7.26 2.34
C LEU A 47 -4.49 -7.85 3.04
N ASN A 48 -5.04 -7.13 4.02
CA ASN A 48 -6.13 -7.62 4.87
C ASN A 48 -7.53 -7.60 4.24
N HIS A 49 -7.66 -7.26 2.95
CA HIS A 49 -8.95 -7.00 2.29
C HIS A 49 -9.01 -7.62 0.88
N TRP A 50 -9.88 -7.09 0.02
CA TRP A 50 -10.32 -7.67 -1.25
C TRP A 50 -9.19 -8.07 -2.21
N THR A 51 -8.16 -7.23 -2.39
CA THR A 51 -7.06 -7.53 -3.31
C THR A 51 -6.21 -8.71 -2.85
N ALA A 52 -6.21 -9.02 -1.55
CA ALA A 52 -5.43 -10.07 -0.85
C ALA A 52 -3.90 -9.99 -1.02
N ARG A 53 -3.40 -9.58 -2.19
CA ARG A 53 -2.01 -9.34 -2.53
C ARG A 53 -1.88 -8.25 -3.58
N ALA A 54 -0.96 -7.32 -3.36
CA ALA A 54 -0.43 -6.43 -4.38
C ALA A 54 1.02 -6.80 -4.72
N ILE A 55 1.43 -6.59 -5.97
CA ILE A 55 2.79 -6.85 -6.44
C ILE A 55 3.34 -5.56 -7.04
N TYR A 56 4.44 -5.08 -6.50
CA TYR A 56 5.10 -3.85 -6.92
C TYR A 56 6.54 -4.14 -7.37
N PRO A 57 7.11 -3.41 -8.33
CA PRO A 57 8.56 -3.26 -8.45
C PRO A 57 9.16 -2.67 -7.17
N GLU A 58 10.34 -3.11 -6.76
CA GLU A 58 10.98 -2.68 -5.49
C GLU A 58 11.09 -1.17 -5.29
N ALA A 59 11.34 -0.42 -6.36
CA ALA A 59 11.52 1.04 -6.31
C ALA A 59 10.20 1.84 -6.42
N GLU A 60 9.05 1.18 -6.62
CA GLU A 60 7.77 1.87 -6.78
C GLU A 60 7.39 2.63 -5.49
N GLN A 61 6.89 3.86 -5.66
CA GLN A 61 6.42 4.67 -4.54
C GLN A 61 4.96 4.34 -4.23
N VAL A 62 4.74 3.74 -3.07
CA VAL A 62 3.43 3.39 -2.55
C VAL A 62 2.97 4.45 -1.55
N ARG A 63 1.73 4.90 -1.72
CA ARG A 63 1.12 5.89 -0.84
C ARG A 63 0.71 5.24 0.48
N VAL A 64 1.24 5.77 1.58
CA VAL A 64 0.97 5.30 2.94
C VAL A 64 0.27 6.40 3.73
N ILE A 65 -0.74 6.02 4.50
CA ILE A 65 -1.47 6.93 5.40
C ILE A 65 -1.38 6.47 6.85
N ALA A 66 -1.50 7.40 7.80
CA ALA A 66 -1.49 7.05 9.21
C ALA A 66 -2.87 6.59 9.72
N ARG A 67 -3.96 7.09 9.11
CA ARG A 67 -5.35 6.82 9.52
C ARG A 67 -6.27 6.78 8.32
N ARG A 68 -7.31 5.92 8.36
CA ARG A 68 -8.29 5.77 7.26
C ARG A 68 -9.01 7.07 6.88
N SER A 69 -9.25 7.98 7.83
CA SER A 69 -9.90 9.27 7.56
C SER A 69 -9.15 10.12 6.53
N GLN A 70 -7.84 9.90 6.38
CA GLN A 70 -6.97 10.66 5.47
C GLN A 70 -7.11 10.25 4.01
N LEU A 71 -7.84 9.17 3.71
CA LEU A 71 -8.22 8.84 2.33
C LEU A 71 -9.23 9.85 1.76
N MET A 72 -10.16 10.33 2.60
CA MET A 72 -11.24 11.24 2.18
C MET A 72 -10.78 12.70 2.04
N GLU A 73 -9.70 13.07 2.72
CA GLU A 73 -9.10 14.41 2.68
C GLU A 73 -8.20 14.62 1.45
N ALA A 74 -7.98 13.57 0.65
CA ALA A 74 -7.05 13.56 -0.47
C ALA A 74 -7.69 13.87 -1.84
N LYS A 75 -8.93 14.37 -1.86
CA LYS A 75 -9.62 14.80 -3.08
C LYS A 75 -9.31 16.24 -3.42
#